data_AF-A0A9P7ERZ8-F1
#
_entry.id   AF-A0A9P7ERZ8-F1
#
_cell.length_a   1.000
_cell.length_b   1.000
_cell.length_c   1.000
_cell.angle_alpha   90.00
_cell.angle_beta   90.00
_cell.angle_gamma   90.00
#
_symmetry.space_group_name_H-M   'P 1'
#
loop_
_entity.id
_entity.type
_entity.pdbx_description
1 polymer ?
#
loop_
_entity_poly.entity_id
_entity_poly.type
_entity_poly.pdbx_seq_one_letter_code
_entity_poly.pdbx_strand_id
1 'polypeptide(L)'
;MPSTFFWSKATYTCGEAACLATLGKHAEVKKRMERVQGLRQKIAGKSIPIEKFVARKARKYLAQSDTLLLPALELAYVFHAIAHAPREVIVREMIPAVGDALREPGLALSSEAFERAFRAVFEHGPDIELDHYIVYYAHFEYGRLLARSGDKDGARTHFNLVLSGKLLEVNAAGRKNALHVRTNAALEALDQNRLL
;
A
#
# COMPACT_ATOMS: atom_id res chain seq x y z
N MET A 1 -14.93 13.18 -29.36
CA MET A 1 -15.47 11.88 -28.90
C MET A 1 -15.33 11.82 -27.39
N PRO A 2 -16.37 11.46 -26.61
CA PRO A 2 -16.16 11.19 -25.19
C PRO A 2 -15.37 9.89 -25.09
N SER A 3 -14.09 9.98 -24.71
CA SER A 3 -13.26 8.81 -24.45
C SER A 3 -13.82 8.06 -23.25
N THR A 4 -14.62 7.02 -23.53
CA THR A 4 -15.13 6.07 -22.53
C THR A 4 -14.00 5.15 -22.10
N PHE A 5 -13.02 5.70 -21.38
CA PHE A 5 -12.11 4.88 -20.59
C PHE A 5 -12.94 4.21 -19.48
N PHE A 6 -13.06 2.89 -19.55
CA PHE A 6 -13.72 2.03 -18.54
C PHE A 6 -12.99 2.00 -17.18
N TRP A 7 -11.82 2.63 -17.11
CA TRP A 7 -11.03 2.73 -15.89
C TRP A 7 -11.60 3.79 -14.94
N SER A 8 -11.50 3.50 -13.64
CA SER A 8 -11.85 4.47 -12.60
C SER A 8 -11.08 5.78 -12.79
N LYS A 9 -11.82 6.87 -13.00
CA LYS A 9 -11.25 8.22 -13.18
C LYS A 9 -10.45 8.66 -11.96
N ALA A 10 -10.92 8.32 -10.75
CA ALA A 10 -10.22 8.62 -9.51
C ALA A 10 -8.88 7.88 -9.43
N THR A 11 -8.87 6.58 -9.76
CA THR A 11 -7.65 5.77 -9.77
C THR A 11 -6.63 6.27 -10.79
N TYR A 12 -7.07 6.53 -12.02
CA TYR A 12 -6.19 7.02 -13.09
C TYR A 12 -5.57 8.38 -12.72
N THR A 13 -6.40 9.31 -12.22
CA THR A 13 -5.93 10.65 -11.80
C THR A 13 -4.91 10.57 -10.67
N CYS A 14 -5.11 9.64 -9.72
CA CYS A 14 -4.14 9.40 -8.64
C CYS A 14 -2.83 8.79 -9.17
N GLY A 15 -2.92 7.83 -10.11
CA GLY A 15 -1.75 7.25 -10.77
C GLY A 15 -0.93 8.28 -11.54
N GLU A 16 -1.60 9.14 -12.30
CA GLU A 16 -0.96 10.29 -12.98
C GLU A 16 -0.25 11.19 -11.96
N ALA A 17 -0.94 11.56 -10.87
CA ALA A 17 -0.36 12.37 -9.80
C ALA A 17 0.88 11.69 -9.16
N ALA A 18 0.86 10.38 -8.96
CA ALA A 18 1.97 9.63 -8.40
C ALA A 18 3.20 9.61 -9.33
N CYS A 19 2.98 9.46 -10.65
CA CYS A 19 4.06 9.59 -11.64
C CYS A 19 4.61 11.01 -11.67
N LEU A 20 3.75 12.04 -11.67
CA LEU A 20 4.17 13.44 -11.65
C LEU A 20 4.95 13.80 -10.38
N ALA A 21 4.60 13.20 -9.23
CA ALA A 21 5.33 13.36 -7.99
C ALA A 21 6.76 12.82 -8.08
N THR A 22 6.92 11.68 -8.77
CA THR A 22 8.25 11.10 -9.03
C THR A 22 9.10 11.99 -9.95
N LEU A 23 8.45 12.75 -10.84
CA LEU A 23 9.11 13.73 -11.73
C LEU A 23 9.34 15.11 -11.09
N GLY A 24 9.00 15.30 -9.81
CA GLY A 24 9.16 16.59 -9.12
C GLY A 24 8.18 17.70 -9.54
N LYS A 25 7.08 17.35 -10.23
CA LYS A 25 6.09 18.32 -10.75
C LYS A 25 5.02 18.68 -9.70
N HIS A 26 5.46 19.16 -8.53
CA HIS A 26 4.61 19.33 -7.34
C HIS A 26 3.32 20.14 -7.57
N ALA A 27 3.37 21.20 -8.39
CA ALA A 27 2.19 22.03 -8.69
C ALA A 27 1.09 21.25 -9.43
N GLU A 28 1.48 20.38 -10.38
CA GLU A 28 0.53 19.54 -11.12
C GLU A 28 -0.02 18.42 -10.25
N VAL A 29 0.80 17.85 -9.36
CA VAL A 29 0.40 16.81 -8.39
C VAL A 29 -0.72 17.32 -7.50
N LYS A 30 -0.56 18.51 -6.89
CA LYS A 30 -1.56 19.11 -6.01
C LYS A 30 -2.92 19.24 -6.70
N LYS A 31 -2.94 19.82 -7.90
CA LYS A 31 -4.14 19.98 -8.72
C LYS A 31 -4.83 18.66 -9.01
N ARG A 32 -4.06 17.59 -9.25
CA ARG A 32 -4.61 16.25 -9.49
C ARG A 32 -5.16 15.63 -8.20
N MET A 33 -4.42 15.71 -7.09
CA MET A 33 -4.82 15.17 -5.79
C MET A 33 -6.12 15.81 -5.26
N GLU A 34 -6.28 17.13 -5.40
CA GLU A 34 -7.54 17.82 -5.05
C GLU A 34 -8.72 17.27 -5.86
N ARG A 35 -8.51 17.02 -7.16
CA ARG A 35 -9.54 16.51 -8.06
C ARG A 35 -9.95 15.07 -7.74
N VAL A 36 -9.04 14.22 -7.25
CA VAL A 36 -9.33 12.80 -6.93
C VAL A 36 -10.52 12.67 -5.97
N GLN A 37 -10.66 13.57 -5.00
CA GLN A 37 -11.72 13.47 -3.98
C GLN A 37 -13.14 13.53 -4.58
N GLY A 38 -13.31 14.34 -5.64
CA GLY A 38 -14.58 14.55 -6.34
C GLY A 38 -14.85 13.56 -7.49
N LEU A 39 -13.86 12.74 -7.88
CA LEU A 39 -14.00 11.78 -9.00
C LEU A 39 -14.53 10.40 -8.57
N ARG A 40 -14.78 10.20 -7.27
CA ARG A 40 -15.28 8.93 -6.74
C ARG A 40 -16.68 8.64 -7.25
N GLN A 41 -16.87 7.43 -7.75
CA GLN A 41 -18.14 6.87 -8.15
C GLN A 41 -18.73 6.03 -7.02
N LYS A 42 -20.05 5.89 -7.05
CA LYS A 42 -20.78 4.95 -6.21
C LYS A 42 -21.58 4.03 -7.10
N ILE A 43 -21.53 2.73 -6.82
CA ILE A 43 -22.35 1.71 -7.46
C ILE A 43 -23.25 1.14 -6.38
N ALA A 44 -24.58 1.18 -6.60
CA ALA A 44 -25.58 0.78 -5.61
C ALA A 44 -25.36 1.44 -4.22
N GLY A 45 -25.07 2.74 -4.20
CA GLY A 45 -24.83 3.52 -2.98
C GLY A 45 -23.48 3.28 -2.29
N LYS A 46 -22.69 2.30 -2.73
CA LYS A 46 -21.37 1.98 -2.16
C LYS A 46 -20.25 2.53 -3.04
N SER A 47 -19.24 3.14 -2.44
CA SER A 47 -18.02 3.55 -3.15
C SER A 47 -17.19 2.33 -3.53
N ILE A 48 -16.56 2.37 -4.71
CA ILE A 48 -15.65 1.32 -5.16
C ILE A 48 -14.42 1.28 -4.21
N PRO A 49 -14.01 0.11 -3.70
CA PRO A 49 -12.94 0.02 -2.70
C PRO A 49 -11.62 0.68 -3.12
N ILE A 50 -11.20 0.50 -4.38
CA ILE A 50 -9.96 1.08 -4.89
C ILE A 50 -10.03 2.60 -4.99
N GLU A 51 -11.19 3.15 -5.35
CA GLU A 51 -11.42 4.60 -5.38
C GLU A 51 -11.39 5.21 -3.98
N LYS A 52 -11.88 4.48 -2.99
CA LYS A 52 -11.80 4.87 -1.58
C LYS A 52 -10.34 4.90 -1.12
N PHE A 53 -9.53 3.94 -1.54
CA PHE A 53 -8.10 3.89 -1.24
C PHE A 53 -7.37 5.10 -1.82
N VAL A 54 -7.47 5.34 -3.14
CA VAL A 54 -6.78 6.48 -3.78
C VAL A 54 -7.27 7.84 -3.27
N ALA A 55 -8.54 7.98 -2.92
CA ALA A 55 -9.05 9.21 -2.32
C ALA A 55 -8.55 9.45 -0.90
N ARG A 56 -8.29 8.38 -0.11
CA ARG A 56 -7.61 8.51 1.19
C ARG A 56 -6.17 8.96 1.01
N LYS A 57 -5.45 8.41 0.02
CA LYS A 57 -4.08 8.84 -0.32
C LYS A 57 -4.03 10.30 -0.73
N ALA A 58 -4.96 10.74 -1.58
CA ALA A 58 -5.08 12.15 -1.96
C ALA A 58 -5.37 13.06 -0.75
N ARG A 59 -6.23 12.62 0.19
CA ARG A 59 -6.44 13.37 1.45
C ARG A 59 -5.18 13.42 2.31
N LYS A 60 -4.46 12.30 2.42
CA LYS A 60 -3.20 12.22 3.16
C LYS A 60 -2.16 13.18 2.59
N TYR A 61 -1.99 13.23 1.27
CA TYR A 61 -1.11 14.17 0.59
C TYR A 61 -1.40 15.63 1.00
N LEU A 62 -2.67 16.03 0.93
CA LEU A 62 -3.08 17.40 1.25
C LEU A 62 -2.92 17.73 2.75
N ALA A 63 -3.08 16.73 3.63
CA ALA A 63 -2.88 16.89 5.07
C ALA A 63 -1.39 16.91 5.46
N GLN A 64 -0.51 16.27 4.69
CA GLN A 64 0.93 16.16 4.94
C GLN A 64 1.75 17.17 4.13
N SER A 65 1.27 18.42 4.05
CA SER A 65 1.96 19.53 3.38
C SER A 65 2.39 19.21 1.93
N ASP A 66 1.49 18.60 1.15
CA ASP A 66 1.71 18.26 -0.25
C ASP A 66 2.86 17.24 -0.49
N THR A 67 3.02 16.27 0.42
CA THR A 67 4.03 15.22 0.31
C THR A 67 3.46 13.81 0.49
N LEU A 68 4.07 12.84 -0.22
CA LEU A 68 3.88 11.40 -0.03
C LEU A 68 5.20 10.69 -0.32
N LEU A 69 5.54 9.68 0.49
CA LEU A 69 6.72 8.87 0.29
C LEU A 69 6.48 7.84 -0.83
N LEU A 70 7.23 7.95 -1.93
CA LEU A 70 7.23 7.01 -3.06
C LEU A 70 5.81 6.59 -3.53
N PRO A 71 4.92 7.55 -3.88
CA PRO A 71 3.51 7.25 -4.18
C PRO A 71 3.35 6.31 -5.38
N ALA A 72 4.24 6.39 -6.38
CA ALA A 72 4.21 5.51 -7.55
C ALA A 72 4.53 4.05 -7.16
N LEU A 73 5.53 3.84 -6.30
CA LEU A 73 5.93 2.51 -5.84
C LEU A 73 4.85 1.89 -4.94
N GLU A 74 4.23 2.71 -4.09
CA GLU A 74 3.11 2.26 -3.26
C GLU A 74 1.91 1.81 -4.11
N LEU A 75 1.53 2.59 -5.14
CA LEU A 75 0.49 2.18 -6.08
C LEU A 75 0.88 0.91 -6.84
N ALA A 76 2.13 0.82 -7.31
CA ALA A 76 2.63 -0.37 -8.00
C ALA A 76 2.53 -1.62 -7.11
N TYR A 77 2.80 -1.49 -5.81
CA TYR A 77 2.65 -2.59 -4.86
C TYR A 77 1.18 -2.99 -4.63
N VAL A 78 0.27 -2.01 -4.48
CA VAL A 78 -1.16 -2.26 -4.29
C VAL A 78 -1.81 -2.91 -5.51
N PHE A 79 -1.40 -2.50 -6.72
CA PHE A 79 -1.86 -3.08 -7.99
C PHE A 79 -1.09 -4.34 -8.41
N HIS A 80 -0.19 -4.85 -7.56
CA HIS A 80 0.63 -6.03 -7.86
C HIS A 80 1.54 -5.87 -9.10
N ALA A 81 1.81 -4.63 -9.53
CA ALA A 81 2.63 -4.35 -10.69
C ALA A 81 4.11 -4.68 -10.48
N ILE A 82 4.61 -4.62 -9.24
CA ILE A 82 6.01 -4.94 -8.92
C ILE A 82 6.36 -6.39 -9.30
N ALA A 83 5.42 -7.34 -9.10
CA ALA A 83 5.64 -8.75 -9.43
C ALA A 83 5.76 -9.00 -10.95
N HIS A 84 5.28 -8.06 -11.77
CA HIS A 84 5.36 -8.10 -13.23
C HIS A 84 6.42 -7.13 -13.79
N ALA A 85 7.14 -6.41 -12.94
CA ALA A 85 8.18 -5.50 -13.37
C ALA A 85 9.42 -6.30 -13.83
N PRO A 86 10.10 -5.86 -14.92
CA PRO A 86 11.38 -6.44 -15.31
C PRO A 86 12.37 -6.34 -14.16
N ARG A 87 13.22 -7.37 -14.02
CA ARG A 87 14.24 -7.43 -12.96
C ARG A 87 15.14 -6.19 -12.97
N GLU A 88 15.46 -5.69 -14.16
CA GLU A 88 16.28 -4.52 -14.38
C GLU A 88 15.67 -3.28 -13.73
N VAL A 89 14.35 -3.09 -13.86
CA VAL A 89 13.63 -1.95 -13.26
C VAL A 89 13.64 -2.07 -11.74
N ILE A 90 13.45 -3.27 -11.20
CA ILE A 90 13.47 -3.49 -9.75
C ILE A 90 14.85 -3.13 -9.19
N VAL A 91 15.92 -3.63 -9.81
CA VAL A 91 17.30 -3.47 -9.32
C VAL A 91 17.84 -2.05 -9.54
N ARG A 92 17.53 -1.42 -10.67
CA ARG A 92 18.11 -0.12 -11.04
C ARG A 92 17.29 1.08 -10.57
N GLU A 93 15.98 0.92 -10.43
CA GLU A 93 15.08 2.05 -10.13
C GLU A 93 14.40 1.87 -8.77
N MET A 94 13.70 0.76 -8.55
CA MET A 94 12.85 0.60 -7.36
C MET A 94 13.66 0.46 -6.07
N ILE A 95 14.66 -0.43 -6.04
CA ILE A 95 15.49 -0.66 -4.86
C ILE A 95 16.28 0.61 -4.48
N PRO A 96 16.97 1.30 -5.42
CA PRO A 96 17.64 2.55 -5.11
C PRO A 96 16.70 3.64 -4.60
N ALA A 97 15.51 3.79 -5.18
CA ALA A 97 14.52 4.76 -4.69
C ALA A 97 14.11 4.51 -3.23
N VAL A 98 13.94 3.24 -2.83
CA VAL A 98 13.71 2.88 -1.43
C VAL A 98 14.94 3.17 -0.57
N GLY A 99 16.14 2.83 -1.06
CA GLY A 99 17.40 3.13 -0.36
C GLY A 99 17.60 4.63 -0.10
N ASP A 100 17.30 5.47 -1.09
CA ASP A 100 17.37 6.93 -0.97
C ASP A 100 16.34 7.45 0.05
N ALA A 101 15.11 6.95 0.01
CA ALA A 101 14.04 7.29 0.95
C ALA A 101 14.37 6.91 2.41
N LEU A 102 15.18 5.86 2.62
CA LEU A 102 15.60 5.41 3.95
C LEU A 102 16.77 6.23 4.51
N ARG A 103 17.47 7.05 3.69
CA ARG A 103 18.58 7.88 4.18
C ARG A 103 18.13 8.96 5.15
N GLU A 104 16.99 9.60 4.88
CA GLU A 104 16.45 10.67 5.73
C GLU A 104 16.23 10.20 7.18
N PRO A 105 15.58 9.04 7.46
CA PRO A 105 15.47 8.50 8.81
C PRO A 105 16.74 7.77 9.31
N GLY A 106 17.85 7.78 8.56
CA GLY A 106 19.09 7.10 8.94
C GLY A 106 18.99 5.56 8.97
N LEU A 107 18.10 4.98 8.15
CA LEU A 107 17.85 3.55 8.08
C LEU A 107 18.65 2.89 6.95
N ALA A 108 19.18 1.70 7.22
CA ALA A 108 19.78 0.86 6.20
C ALA A 108 18.77 -0.16 5.67
N LEU A 109 18.92 -0.58 4.40
CA LEU A 109 18.21 -1.72 3.83
C LEU A 109 18.71 -3.02 4.47
N SER A 110 18.13 -3.36 5.64
CA SER A 110 18.54 -4.51 6.46
C SER A 110 17.32 -5.14 7.14
N SER A 111 17.41 -6.44 7.44
CA SER A 111 16.34 -7.17 8.15
C SER A 111 15.95 -6.51 9.46
N GLU A 112 16.94 -6.07 10.25
CA GLU A 112 16.70 -5.40 11.54
C GLU A 112 15.94 -4.07 11.37
N ALA A 113 16.30 -3.26 10.37
CA ALA A 113 15.58 -2.03 10.07
C ALA A 113 14.15 -2.30 9.61
N PHE A 114 13.92 -3.36 8.81
CA PHE A 114 12.57 -3.75 8.38
C PHE A 114 11.71 -4.20 9.57
N GLU A 115 12.24 -5.06 10.45
CA GLU A 115 11.53 -5.50 11.65
C GLU A 115 11.16 -4.31 12.55
N ARG A 116 12.11 -3.38 12.76
CA ARG A 116 11.85 -2.17 13.53
C ARG A 116 10.77 -1.30 12.88
N ALA A 117 10.79 -1.15 11.56
CA ALA A 117 9.76 -0.40 10.84
C ALA A 117 8.38 -1.05 10.97
N PHE A 118 8.28 -2.38 10.86
CA PHE A 118 7.02 -3.09 11.07
C PHE A 118 6.50 -2.94 12.50
N ARG A 119 7.38 -3.10 13.51
CA ARG A 119 7.03 -2.92 14.91
C ARG A 119 6.51 -1.51 15.20
N ALA A 120 7.15 -0.48 14.66
CA ALA A 120 6.68 0.90 14.79
C ALA A 120 5.27 1.09 14.20
N VAL A 121 4.95 0.46 13.06
CA VAL A 121 3.60 0.49 12.48
C VAL A 121 2.59 -0.24 13.37
N PHE A 122 2.98 -1.33 14.02
CA PHE A 122 2.09 -2.07 14.93
C PHE A 122 1.83 -1.28 16.22
N GLU A 123 2.85 -0.66 16.78
CA GLU A 123 2.78 0.15 18.00
C GLU A 123 1.91 1.40 17.79
N HIS A 124 2.16 2.14 16.71
CA HIS A 124 1.43 3.38 16.40
C HIS A 124 0.20 3.15 15.52
N GLY A 125 -0.14 1.89 15.19
CA GLY A 125 -1.28 1.55 14.34
C GLY A 125 -2.60 2.21 14.76
N PRO A 126 -2.94 2.25 16.06
CA PRO A 126 -4.13 2.95 16.57
C PRO A 126 -4.13 4.48 16.35
N ASP A 127 -2.95 5.09 16.23
CA ASP A 127 -2.77 6.54 16.06
C ASP A 127 -2.92 6.97 14.58
N ILE A 128 -2.95 6.02 13.64
CA ILE A 128 -2.98 6.32 12.19
C ILE A 128 -4.39 6.71 11.75
N GLU A 129 -4.63 8.01 11.56
CA GLU A 129 -5.96 8.50 11.17
C GLU A 129 -6.26 8.39 9.66
N LEU A 130 -5.27 8.65 8.82
CA LEU A 130 -5.51 8.90 7.39
C LEU A 130 -5.43 7.61 6.55
N ASP A 131 -4.56 6.67 6.95
CA ASP A 131 -4.05 5.61 6.09
C ASP A 131 -3.88 4.27 6.78
N HIS A 132 -4.97 3.80 7.38
CA HIS A 132 -5.02 2.55 8.11
C HIS A 132 -4.66 1.30 7.26
N TYR A 133 -4.70 1.40 5.92
CA TYR A 133 -4.29 0.31 5.03
C TYR A 133 -2.84 -0.10 5.27
N ILE A 134 -1.98 0.83 5.69
CA ILE A 134 -0.58 0.55 5.98
C ILE A 134 -0.43 -0.50 7.09
N VAL A 135 -1.32 -0.52 8.08
CA VAL A 135 -1.30 -1.49 9.18
C VAL A 135 -1.55 -2.91 8.64
N TYR A 136 -2.57 -3.07 7.80
CA TYR A 136 -2.87 -4.38 7.19
C TYR A 136 -1.74 -4.87 6.28
N TYR A 137 -1.18 -3.99 5.44
CA TYR A 137 -0.07 -4.35 4.58
C TYR A 137 1.21 -4.65 5.38
N ALA A 138 1.44 -3.95 6.49
CA ALA A 138 2.54 -4.23 7.41
C ALA A 138 2.43 -5.63 8.02
N HIS A 139 1.25 -6.03 8.52
CA HIS A 139 1.06 -7.39 9.02
C HIS A 139 1.23 -8.44 7.91
N PHE A 140 0.73 -8.18 6.70
CA PHE A 140 0.89 -9.08 5.57
C PHE A 140 2.37 -9.27 5.18
N GLU A 141 3.13 -8.19 5.02
CA GLU A 141 4.55 -8.28 4.63
C GLU A 141 5.43 -8.83 5.76
N TYR A 142 5.15 -8.50 7.02
CA TYR A 142 5.84 -9.12 8.15
C TYR A 142 5.55 -10.62 8.23
N GLY A 143 4.31 -11.06 7.96
CA GLY A 143 3.98 -12.48 7.85
C GLY A 143 4.77 -13.19 6.74
N ARG A 144 4.95 -12.54 5.58
CA ARG A 144 5.82 -13.07 4.51
C ARG A 144 7.29 -13.13 4.94
N LEU A 145 7.79 -12.12 5.64
CA LEU A 145 9.15 -12.11 6.17
C LEU A 145 9.38 -13.27 7.13
N LEU A 146 8.47 -13.48 8.10
CA LEU A 146 8.52 -14.58 9.06
C LEU A 146 8.51 -15.94 8.34
N ALA A 147 7.62 -16.13 7.37
CA ALA A 147 7.57 -17.37 6.61
C ALA A 147 8.89 -17.65 5.87
N ARG A 148 9.51 -16.62 5.29
CA ARG A 148 10.82 -16.73 4.61
C ARG A 148 11.97 -16.97 5.59
N SER A 149 11.84 -16.54 6.84
CA SER A 149 12.79 -16.83 7.92
C SER A 149 12.60 -18.23 8.54
N GLY A 150 11.50 -18.92 8.21
CA GLY A 150 11.17 -20.25 8.73
C GLY A 150 10.14 -20.27 9.86
N ASP A 151 9.79 -19.11 10.43
CA ASP A 151 8.73 -18.98 11.44
C ASP A 151 7.33 -19.00 10.80
N LYS A 152 6.83 -20.22 10.57
CA LYS A 152 5.52 -20.44 9.97
C LYS A 152 4.36 -20.10 10.90
N ASP A 153 4.53 -20.30 12.20
CA ASP A 153 3.48 -20.05 13.18
C ASP A 153 3.27 -18.55 13.40
N GLY A 154 4.36 -17.79 13.47
CA GLY A 154 4.33 -16.34 13.44
C GLY A 154 3.72 -15.81 12.14
N ALA A 155 4.12 -16.35 10.98
CA ALA A 155 3.53 -15.97 9.70
C ALA A 155 2.01 -16.17 9.67
N ARG A 156 1.53 -17.34 10.09
CA ARG A 156 0.09 -17.67 10.18
C ARG A 156 -0.64 -16.71 11.12
N THR A 157 -0.05 -16.37 12.26
CA THR A 157 -0.62 -15.40 13.21
C THR A 157 -0.86 -14.05 12.55
N HIS A 158 0.15 -13.53 11.85
CA HIS A 158 0.04 -12.25 11.15
C HIS A 158 -0.95 -12.27 9.98
N PHE A 159 -1.00 -13.36 9.20
CA PHE A 159 -2.03 -13.53 8.16
C PHE A 159 -3.44 -13.59 8.72
N ASN A 160 -3.64 -14.30 9.84
CA ASN A 160 -4.94 -14.35 10.51
C ASN A 160 -5.36 -12.98 11.06
N LEU A 161 -4.43 -12.15 11.54
CA LEU A 161 -4.73 -10.76 11.93
C LEU A 161 -5.28 -9.95 10.74
N VAL A 162 -4.65 -10.07 9.56
CA VAL A 162 -5.12 -9.41 8.33
C VAL A 162 -6.53 -9.88 7.95
N LEU A 163 -6.80 -11.19 8.04
CA LEU A 163 -8.11 -11.77 7.71
C LEU A 163 -9.20 -11.47 8.74
N SER A 164 -8.83 -11.31 10.02
CA SER A 164 -9.78 -11.08 11.11
C SER A 164 -10.58 -9.78 10.91
N GLY A 165 -9.95 -8.79 10.27
CA GLY A 165 -10.54 -7.48 9.99
C GLY A 165 -11.05 -6.73 11.22
N LYS A 166 -10.70 -7.16 12.45
CA LYS A 166 -11.35 -6.75 13.71
C LYS A 166 -10.44 -6.08 14.76
N LEU A 167 -9.13 -6.05 14.57
CA LEU A 167 -8.21 -5.58 15.62
C LEU A 167 -7.20 -4.48 15.21
N LEU A 168 -7.29 -3.97 13.97
CA LEU A 168 -6.24 -3.09 13.41
C LEU A 168 -6.69 -1.65 13.12
N GLU A 169 -7.99 -1.32 13.32
CA GLU A 169 -8.51 0.05 13.20
C GLU A 169 -9.47 0.34 14.36
N VAL A 170 -9.51 1.58 14.84
CA VAL A 170 -10.45 2.07 15.87
C VAL A 170 -11.93 1.91 15.43
N ASN A 171 -12.20 1.66 14.13
CA ASN A 171 -13.53 1.35 13.59
C ASN A 171 -13.48 0.25 12.52
N ALA A 172 -13.22 -0.97 12.99
CA ALA A 172 -13.03 -2.18 12.20
C ALA A 172 -14.35 -2.76 11.63
N ALA A 173 -15.02 -2.00 10.76
CA ALA A 173 -16.11 -2.56 9.94
C ALA A 173 -15.49 -3.46 8.86
N GLY A 174 -15.74 -4.77 8.96
CA GLY A 174 -15.15 -5.82 8.12
C GLY A 174 -15.11 -5.47 6.64
N ARG A 175 -13.90 -5.29 6.11
CA ARG A 175 -13.64 -4.94 4.70
C ARG A 175 -12.85 -6.05 4.03
N LYS A 176 -13.52 -6.89 3.25
CA LYS A 176 -12.84 -7.72 2.25
C LYS A 176 -12.25 -6.80 1.17
N ASN A 177 -10.93 -6.83 1.01
CA ASN A 177 -10.18 -6.07 0.01
C ASN A 177 -9.25 -7.03 -0.77
N ALA A 178 -8.57 -6.53 -1.81
CA ALA A 178 -7.62 -7.34 -2.60
C ALA A 178 -6.53 -8.01 -1.75
N LEU A 179 -6.16 -7.39 -0.62
CA LEU A 179 -5.19 -7.95 0.32
C LEU A 179 -5.69 -9.22 1.00
N HIS A 180 -6.99 -9.39 1.28
CA HIS A 180 -7.53 -10.64 1.81
C HIS A 180 -7.34 -11.80 0.83
N VAL A 181 -7.54 -11.56 -0.47
CA VAL A 181 -7.32 -12.59 -1.50
C VAL A 181 -5.84 -13.00 -1.52
N ARG A 182 -4.93 -12.03 -1.47
CA ARG A 182 -3.48 -12.28 -1.36
C ARG A 182 -3.11 -13.03 -0.08
N THR A 183 -3.75 -12.71 1.03
CA THR A 183 -3.50 -13.34 2.34
C THR A 183 -3.98 -14.79 2.37
N ASN A 184 -5.14 -15.09 1.79
CA ASN A 184 -5.61 -16.47 1.64
C ASN A 184 -4.66 -17.29 0.76
N ALA A 185 -4.22 -16.73 -0.38
CA ALA A 185 -3.24 -17.39 -1.24
C ALA A 185 -1.90 -17.63 -0.53
N ALA A 186 -1.48 -16.68 0.33
CA ALA A 186 -0.28 -16.82 1.13
C ALA A 186 -0.40 -17.92 2.19
N LEU A 187 -1.55 -18.03 2.86
CA LEU A 187 -1.82 -19.13 3.81
C LEU A 187 -1.80 -20.49 3.09
N GLU A 188 -2.43 -20.59 1.93
CA GLU A 188 -2.43 -21.84 1.16
C GLU A 188 -1.01 -22.25 0.72
N ALA A 189 -0.20 -21.28 0.26
CA ALA A 189 1.20 -21.54 -0.08
C ALA A 189 2.03 -21.92 1.15
N LEU A 190 1.77 -21.32 2.32
CA LEU A 190 2.43 -21.67 3.59
C LEU A 190 2.12 -23.13 3.98
N ASP A 191 0.86 -23.55 3.87
CA ASP A 191 0.40 -24.91 4.16
C ASP A 191 1.04 -25.95 3.22
N GLN A 192 1.21 -25.57 1.95
CA GLN A 192 1.82 -26.41 0.92
C GLN A 192 3.35 -26.31 0.89
N ASN A 193 3.97 -25.60 1.84
CA ASN A 193 5.41 -25.38 1.90
C ASN A 193 6.01 -24.77 0.62
N ARG A 194 5.23 -23.94 -0.09
CA ARG A 194 5.65 -23.18 -1.27
C ARG A 194 6.29 -21.86 -0.86
N LEU A 195 7.15 -21.33 -1.72
CA LEU A 195 7.78 -20.03 -1.50
C LEU A 195 6.75 -18.90 -1.54
N LEU A 196 6.90 -17.96 -0.61
CA LEU A 196 6.09 -16.74 -0.43
C LEU A 196 6.81 -15.47 -0.85
#